data_AF-A0A845TVT3-F1
#
_entry.id   AF-A0A845TVT3-F1
#
_cell.length_a   1.000
_cell.length_b   1.000
_cell.length_c   1.000
_cell.angle_alpha   90.00
_cell.angle_beta   90.00
_cell.angle_gamma   90.00
#
_symmetry.space_group_name_H-M   'P 1'
#
loop_
_entity.id
_entity.type
_entity.pdbx_description
1 polymer ?
#
loop_
_entity_poly.entity_id
_entity_poly.type
_entity_poly.pdbx_seq_one_letter_code
_entity_poly.pdbx_strand_id
1 'polypeptide(L)'
;MKTIDVDVAVIGAGSAGLTAFHAAKSHGVKVLLIERGPYGTTCARVGCMPSKLLIAAADAAHHATDAAGFGVHAGPVRIDGTAVMARVRAERDRFVGFVVDGVEHIDPADRLVGNARFLGPQQLQVDAHTIVNAARIVIATGSSPRRPAELQALGDRLIDNEQLFNWTSLPASVAVLGAGAVGLELGQALHRLGVRVAVFGRGDHIGPLSDPEVLDSALDCLGGEFDLRLGNQRFDAQRDDDGVLVQSAGKDCVVRSEHFSLVLAAAGRAPNLADLQLDRSGLALDAHGVPLFDRTTMQCGSSTIFIAGDVDAELPLLHEAVDQGRIAGSNAGGFPDVLAGLRRTPLGVVFCDPQIALVGQRYSALVAQKPAIGSVSFADQGRSRVIRQNRGLLRMYAERGSGRLLGAEMAGPRAEHLAHLLAWACQSRMTVAQMLDMPFYHPVIEEGIRTALRRLQDQLDKDVADIEHCADCTPGM
;
A
#
# COMPACT_ATOMS: atom_id res chain seq x y z
N MET A 1 22.94 29.62 -17.22
CA MET A 1 22.34 28.75 -16.19
C MET A 1 22.88 29.16 -14.84
N LYS A 2 22.02 29.26 -13.83
CA LYS A 2 22.41 29.47 -12.43
C LYS A 2 23.12 28.20 -11.94
N THR A 3 24.20 28.33 -11.17
CA THR A 3 24.84 27.19 -10.50
C THR A 3 24.59 27.31 -9.00
N ILE A 4 24.27 26.19 -8.36
CA ILE A 4 24.06 26.09 -6.91
C ILE A 4 24.93 24.95 -6.39
N ASP A 5 25.69 25.21 -5.34
CA ASP A 5 26.50 24.22 -4.64
C ASP A 5 25.86 23.88 -3.30
N VAL A 6 25.57 22.60 -3.08
CA VAL A 6 24.99 22.08 -1.84
C VAL A 6 25.68 20.81 -1.38
N ASP A 7 25.54 20.51 -0.09
CA ASP A 7 26.02 19.26 0.48
C ASP A 7 25.12 18.09 0.08
N VAL A 8 23.80 18.30 0.14
CA VAL A 8 22.79 17.28 -0.18
C VAL A 8 21.71 17.88 -1.11
N ALA A 9 21.42 17.21 -2.22
CA ALA A 9 20.23 17.48 -3.01
C ALA A 9 19.20 16.36 -2.83
N VAL A 10 17.94 16.71 -2.56
CA VAL A 10 16.83 15.77 -2.46
C VAL A 10 15.90 15.98 -3.64
N ILE A 11 15.73 14.94 -4.47
CA ILE A 11 14.88 14.98 -5.66
C ILE A 11 13.50 14.41 -5.33
N GLY A 12 12.50 15.28 -5.27
CA GLY A 12 11.11 14.97 -4.94
C GLY A 12 10.73 15.46 -3.54
N ALA A 13 9.62 16.20 -3.43
CA ALA A 13 9.03 16.69 -2.19
C ALA A 13 7.81 15.85 -1.75
N GLY A 14 7.89 14.54 -1.95
CA GLY A 14 6.97 13.56 -1.37
C GLY A 14 7.28 13.27 0.10
N SER A 15 6.58 12.30 0.69
CA SER A 15 6.75 11.95 2.12
C SER A 15 8.19 11.49 2.44
N ALA A 16 8.80 10.68 1.57
CA ALA A 16 10.20 10.29 1.71
C ALA A 16 11.15 11.50 1.58
N GLY A 17 10.96 12.31 0.55
CA GLY A 17 11.83 13.45 0.26
C GLY A 17 11.78 14.56 1.30
N LEU A 18 10.59 14.94 1.79
CA LEU A 18 10.46 15.91 2.89
C LEU A 18 11.10 15.39 4.18
N THR A 19 10.94 14.09 4.47
CA THR A 19 11.59 13.47 5.63
C THR A 19 13.11 13.45 5.46
N ALA A 20 13.60 13.10 4.26
CA ALA A 20 15.02 13.08 3.94
C ALA A 20 15.65 14.47 4.02
N PHE A 21 14.95 15.49 3.52
CA PHE A 21 15.37 16.89 3.59
C PHE A 21 15.58 17.34 5.05
N HIS A 22 14.60 17.12 5.92
CA HIS A 22 14.72 17.47 7.34
C HIS A 22 15.78 16.63 8.07
N ALA A 23 15.87 15.34 7.77
CA ALA A 23 16.88 14.46 8.36
C ALA A 23 18.30 14.90 7.97
N ALA A 24 18.56 15.20 6.69
CA ALA A 24 19.84 15.73 6.24
C ALA A 24 20.15 17.09 6.87
N LYS A 25 19.17 18.00 6.91
CA LYS A 25 19.35 19.35 7.49
C LYS A 25 19.68 19.31 8.98
N SER A 26 19.24 18.27 9.71
CA SER A 26 19.58 18.08 11.13
C SER A 26 21.07 17.85 11.39
N HIS A 27 21.85 17.49 10.36
CA HIS A 27 23.32 17.41 10.41
C HIS A 27 24.02 18.76 10.18
N GLY A 28 23.29 19.87 10.03
CA GLY A 28 23.85 21.21 9.86
C GLY A 28 24.46 21.49 8.47
N VAL A 29 24.12 20.67 7.47
CA VAL A 29 24.62 20.78 6.10
C VAL A 29 23.67 21.58 5.20
N LYS A 30 24.17 22.08 4.06
CA LYS A 30 23.33 22.78 3.06
C LYS A 30 22.53 21.78 2.24
N VAL A 31 21.20 21.88 2.30
CA VAL A 31 20.31 20.93 1.62
C VAL A 31 19.41 21.67 0.63
N LEU A 32 19.29 21.15 -0.59
CA LEU A 32 18.35 21.64 -1.59
C LEU A 32 17.24 20.60 -1.84
N LEU A 33 15.98 20.98 -1.64
CA LEU A 33 14.81 20.20 -2.03
C LEU A 33 14.37 20.59 -3.45
N ILE A 34 14.30 19.63 -4.36
CA ILE A 34 13.90 19.86 -5.76
C ILE A 34 12.55 19.17 -6.02
N GLU A 35 11.56 19.90 -6.51
CA GLU A 35 10.24 19.34 -6.85
C GLU A 35 9.77 19.81 -8.22
N ARG A 36 9.28 18.89 -9.04
CA ARG A 36 8.85 19.18 -10.43
C ARG A 36 7.39 19.63 -10.53
N GLY A 37 6.56 19.24 -9.57
CA GLY A 37 5.12 19.44 -9.59
C GLY A 37 4.61 20.29 -8.42
N PRO A 38 3.29 20.30 -8.20
CA PRO A 38 2.72 20.95 -7.02
C PRO A 38 3.12 20.19 -5.74
N TYR A 39 3.45 20.95 -4.70
CA TYR A 39 3.62 20.41 -3.35
C TYR A 39 2.32 19.79 -2.82
N GLY A 40 2.43 18.98 -1.76
CA GLY A 40 1.28 18.34 -1.11
C GLY A 40 1.41 16.83 -0.92
N THR A 41 2.45 16.19 -1.47
CA THR A 41 2.64 14.72 -1.53
C THR A 41 1.56 13.96 -2.31
N THR A 42 1.92 12.83 -2.91
CA THR A 42 0.95 11.91 -3.54
C THR A 42 -0.11 11.45 -2.53
N CYS A 43 0.32 11.12 -1.31
CA CYS A 43 -0.55 10.63 -0.24
C CYS A 43 -1.72 11.57 0.06
N ALA A 44 -1.46 12.86 0.27
CA ALA A 44 -2.52 13.80 0.58
C ALA A 44 -3.29 14.25 -0.67
N ARG A 45 -2.62 14.43 -1.83
CA ARG A 45 -3.27 14.98 -3.02
C ARG A 45 -4.21 14.01 -3.73
N VAL A 46 -3.73 12.79 -3.94
CA VAL A 46 -4.31 11.82 -4.89
C VAL A 46 -4.17 10.37 -4.40
N GLY A 47 -3.85 10.16 -3.13
CA GLY A 47 -3.51 8.85 -2.57
C GLY A 47 -4.38 8.50 -1.37
N CYS A 48 -3.72 8.23 -0.23
CA CYS A 48 -4.35 7.70 0.98
C CYS A 48 -5.47 8.61 1.52
N MET A 49 -5.26 9.92 1.63
CA MET A 49 -6.25 10.79 2.26
C MET A 49 -7.58 10.84 1.48
N PRO A 50 -7.60 11.17 0.17
CA PRO A 50 -8.86 11.20 -0.56
C PRO A 50 -9.49 9.81 -0.76
N SER A 51 -8.71 8.72 -0.82
CA SER A 51 -9.29 7.37 -0.87
C SER A 51 -10.04 7.02 0.42
N LYS A 52 -9.45 7.31 1.58
CA LYS A 52 -10.07 7.06 2.89
C LYS A 52 -11.28 7.96 3.15
N LEU A 53 -11.28 9.18 2.60
CA LEU A 53 -12.46 10.05 2.62
C LEU A 53 -13.63 9.46 1.80
N LEU A 54 -13.34 8.90 0.63
CA LEU A 54 -14.35 8.24 -0.21
C LEU A 54 -14.87 6.95 0.44
N ILE A 55 -13.98 6.12 0.99
CA ILE A 55 -14.34 4.91 1.75
C ILE A 55 -15.22 5.26 2.94
N ALA A 56 -14.90 6.30 3.71
CA ALA A 56 -15.72 6.71 4.85
C ALA A 56 -17.15 7.11 4.43
N ALA A 57 -17.33 7.78 3.29
CA ALA A 57 -18.65 8.09 2.75
C ALA A 57 -19.39 6.81 2.29
N ALA A 58 -18.67 5.89 1.66
CA ALA A 58 -19.19 4.61 1.22
C ALA A 58 -19.66 3.72 2.38
N ASP A 59 -18.85 3.64 3.44
CA ASP A 59 -19.18 2.91 4.67
C ASP A 59 -20.40 3.50 5.37
N ALA A 60 -20.54 4.84 5.38
CA ALA A 60 -21.73 5.48 5.93
C ALA A 60 -23.00 5.08 5.15
N ALA A 61 -22.96 5.07 3.81
CA ALA A 61 -24.08 4.64 2.98
C ALA A 61 -24.41 3.15 3.16
N HIS A 62 -23.38 2.31 3.23
CA HIS A 62 -23.52 0.87 3.44
C HIS A 62 -24.11 0.55 4.82
N HIS A 63 -23.57 1.12 5.90
CA HIS A 63 -24.10 0.92 7.25
C HIS A 63 -25.53 1.43 7.42
N ALA A 64 -25.90 2.53 6.75
CA ALA A 64 -27.28 3.03 6.76
C ALA A 64 -28.24 2.03 6.09
N THR A 65 -27.79 1.36 5.02
CA THR A 65 -28.54 0.30 4.33
C THR A 65 -28.69 -0.94 5.21
N ASP A 66 -27.60 -1.34 5.88
CA ASP A 66 -27.54 -2.57 6.69
C ASP A 66 -28.18 -2.44 8.07
N ALA A 67 -28.49 -1.21 8.52
CA ALA A 67 -29.09 -0.90 9.82
C ALA A 67 -30.38 -1.69 10.10
N ALA A 68 -31.13 -2.05 9.05
CA ALA A 68 -32.39 -2.81 9.16
C ALA A 68 -32.20 -4.17 9.84
N GLY A 69 -31.04 -4.82 9.71
CA GLY A 69 -30.79 -6.08 10.41
C GLY A 69 -30.46 -5.93 11.90
N PHE A 70 -30.41 -4.70 12.42
CA PHE A 70 -30.48 -4.39 13.85
C PHE A 70 -31.87 -3.92 14.29
N GLY A 71 -32.88 -3.95 13.40
CA GLY A 71 -34.22 -3.42 13.66
C GLY A 71 -34.32 -1.90 13.54
N VAL A 72 -33.30 -1.23 12.98
CA VAL A 72 -33.29 0.23 12.76
C VAL A 72 -33.60 0.53 11.30
N HIS A 73 -34.74 1.16 11.04
CA HIS A 73 -35.22 1.44 9.67
C HIS A 73 -35.17 2.94 9.37
N ALA A 74 -34.18 3.36 8.57
CA ALA A 74 -33.97 4.76 8.18
C ALA A 74 -34.67 5.17 6.85
N GLY A 75 -35.31 4.22 6.17
CA GLY A 75 -35.84 4.42 4.81
C GLY A 75 -34.79 4.24 3.71
N PRO A 76 -35.12 4.53 2.43
CA PRO A 76 -34.18 4.40 1.32
C PRO A 76 -32.99 5.36 1.46
N VAL A 77 -31.77 4.84 1.34
CA VAL A 77 -30.55 5.65 1.35
C VAL A 77 -30.44 6.43 0.03
N ARG A 78 -30.37 7.76 0.12
CA ARG A 78 -30.10 8.64 -1.03
C ARG A 78 -28.65 9.09 -1.02
N ILE A 79 -27.93 8.79 -2.10
CA ILE A 79 -26.55 9.23 -2.29
C ILE A 79 -26.53 10.44 -3.22
N ASP A 80 -26.02 11.57 -2.72
CA ASP A 80 -25.73 12.75 -3.53
C ASP A 80 -24.25 12.74 -3.92
N GLY A 81 -23.96 12.26 -5.14
CA GLY A 81 -22.59 12.14 -5.64
C GLY A 81 -21.85 13.47 -5.72
N THR A 82 -22.55 14.59 -5.91
CA THR A 82 -21.94 15.91 -5.94
C THR A 82 -21.53 16.34 -4.54
N ALA A 83 -22.38 16.13 -3.54
CA ALA A 83 -22.06 16.41 -2.14
C ALA A 83 -20.91 15.52 -1.62
N VAL A 84 -20.93 14.23 -1.98
CA VAL A 84 -19.85 13.28 -1.64
C VAL A 84 -18.51 13.77 -2.19
N MET A 85 -18.43 14.05 -3.50
CA MET A 85 -17.18 14.48 -4.11
C MET A 85 -16.75 15.88 -3.65
N ALA A 86 -17.70 16.79 -3.36
CA ALA A 86 -17.37 18.09 -2.78
C ALA A 86 -16.70 17.96 -1.40
N ARG A 87 -17.20 17.06 -0.54
CA ARG A 87 -16.56 16.76 0.75
C ARG A 87 -15.16 16.16 0.56
N VAL A 88 -15.01 15.18 -0.34
CA VAL A 88 -13.70 14.55 -0.63
C VAL A 88 -12.70 15.62 -1.05
N ARG A 89 -13.06 16.50 -1.99
CA ARG A 89 -12.17 17.59 -2.45
C ARG A 89 -11.83 18.57 -1.33
N ALA A 90 -12.81 19.03 -0.55
CA ALA A 90 -12.59 20.02 0.50
C ALA A 90 -11.64 19.52 1.60
N GLU A 91 -11.85 18.29 2.09
CA GLU A 91 -10.96 17.70 3.10
C GLU A 91 -9.58 17.36 2.53
N ARG A 92 -9.53 16.87 1.28
CA ARG A 92 -8.27 16.67 0.56
C ARG A 92 -7.48 17.98 0.50
N ASP A 93 -8.10 19.06 0.05
CA ASP A 93 -7.46 20.38 -0.06
C ASP A 93 -6.97 20.88 1.30
N ARG A 94 -7.71 20.63 2.38
CA ARG A 94 -7.26 20.92 3.74
C ARG A 94 -6.00 20.13 4.12
N PHE A 95 -5.95 18.82 3.85
CA PHE A 95 -4.76 18.00 4.14
C PHE A 95 -3.55 18.41 3.29
N VAL A 96 -3.78 18.75 2.02
CA VAL A 96 -2.75 19.28 1.13
C VAL A 96 -2.22 20.62 1.65
N GLY A 97 -3.11 21.51 2.12
CA GLY A 97 -2.75 22.80 2.71
C GLY A 97 -1.71 22.66 3.81
N PHE A 98 -1.89 21.74 4.77
CA PHE A 98 -0.90 21.52 5.83
C PHE A 98 0.49 21.14 5.31
N VAL A 99 0.56 20.35 4.24
CA VAL A 99 1.84 19.98 3.63
C VAL A 99 2.46 21.16 2.87
N VAL A 100 1.64 21.88 2.09
CA VAL A 100 2.08 23.06 1.35
C VAL A 100 2.61 24.11 2.30
N ASP A 101 1.87 24.44 3.37
CA ASP A 101 2.30 25.35 4.42
C ASP A 101 3.65 24.90 4.99
N GLY A 102 3.81 23.61 5.32
CA GLY A 102 5.07 23.07 5.81
C GLY A 102 6.26 23.27 4.85
N VAL A 103 6.04 23.12 3.56
CA VAL A 103 7.06 23.39 2.53
C VAL A 103 7.31 24.88 2.35
N GLU A 104 6.29 25.72 2.51
CA GLU A 104 6.42 27.18 2.38
C GLU A 104 7.22 27.81 3.52
N HIS A 105 7.26 27.17 4.69
CA HIS A 105 8.15 27.54 5.79
C HIS A 105 9.63 27.15 5.54
N ILE A 106 9.94 26.38 4.50
CA ILE A 106 11.33 26.12 4.09
C ILE A 106 11.87 27.37 3.40
N ASP A 107 13.09 27.78 3.79
CA ASP A 107 13.80 28.91 3.20
C ASP A 107 13.77 28.79 1.66
N PRO A 108 13.33 29.83 0.92
CA PRO A 108 13.36 29.82 -0.55
C PRO A 108 14.72 29.47 -1.16
N ALA A 109 15.83 29.68 -0.46
CA ALA A 109 17.17 29.28 -0.90
C ALA A 109 17.38 27.75 -0.87
N ASP A 110 16.62 27.03 -0.04
CA ASP A 110 16.73 25.58 0.18
C ASP A 110 15.69 24.77 -0.62
N ARG A 111 14.87 25.44 -1.46
CA ARG A 111 13.90 24.79 -2.33
C ARG A 111 13.98 25.29 -3.77
N LEU A 112 13.79 24.38 -4.71
CA LEU A 112 13.84 24.65 -6.13
C LEU A 112 12.71 23.92 -6.86
N VAL A 113 11.99 24.63 -7.71
CA VAL A 113 10.98 24.04 -8.59
C VAL A 113 11.63 23.70 -9.93
N GLY A 114 11.34 22.50 -10.43
CA GLY A 114 11.73 22.05 -11.76
C GLY A 114 12.05 20.56 -11.83
N ASN A 115 12.20 20.03 -13.04
CA ASN A 115 12.54 18.62 -13.28
C ASN A 115 14.06 18.42 -13.20
N ALA A 116 14.50 17.60 -12.25
CA ALA A 116 15.91 17.25 -12.08
C ALA A 116 16.30 16.03 -12.92
N ARG A 117 17.46 16.11 -13.56
CA ARG A 117 18.12 14.98 -14.24
C ARG A 117 19.62 14.96 -13.94
N PHE A 118 20.22 13.79 -13.91
CA PHE A 118 21.66 13.63 -13.72
C PHE A 118 22.43 14.13 -14.95
N LEU A 119 23.48 14.91 -14.71
CA LEU A 119 24.55 15.17 -15.69
C LEU A 119 25.82 14.37 -15.36
N GLY A 120 25.94 13.92 -14.12
CA GLY A 120 27.03 13.11 -13.58
C GLY A 120 26.67 12.64 -12.16
N PRO A 121 27.52 11.85 -11.48
CA PRO A 121 27.22 11.29 -10.15
C PRO A 121 26.89 12.31 -9.05
N GLN A 122 27.38 13.55 -9.17
CA GLN A 122 27.23 14.64 -8.20
C GLN A 122 26.74 15.95 -8.83
N GLN A 123 26.17 15.87 -10.03
CA GLN A 123 25.70 17.04 -10.76
C GLN A 123 24.32 16.78 -11.34
N LEU A 124 23.38 17.66 -11.03
CA LEU A 124 22.02 17.65 -11.52
C LEU A 124 21.78 18.88 -12.40
N GLN A 125 20.96 18.72 -13.43
CA GLN A 125 20.35 19.82 -14.15
C GLN A 125 18.88 19.89 -13.77
N VAL A 126 18.42 21.08 -13.36
CA VAL A 126 17.01 21.38 -13.11
C VAL A 126 16.48 22.24 -14.25
N ASP A 127 15.58 21.65 -15.03
CA ASP A 127 15.05 22.20 -16.28
C ASP A 127 16.15 22.78 -17.19
N ALA A 128 15.93 23.97 -17.78
CA ALA A 128 16.92 24.68 -18.58
C ALA A 128 17.68 25.76 -17.80
N HIS A 129 17.33 25.99 -16.52
CA HIS A 129 17.74 27.20 -15.81
C HIS A 129 18.84 26.98 -14.78
N THR A 130 18.95 25.82 -14.13
CA THR A 130 19.86 25.61 -12.99
C THR A 130 20.70 24.35 -13.13
N ILE A 131 21.99 24.44 -12.79
CA ILE A 131 22.88 23.31 -12.48
C ILE A 131 23.07 23.26 -10.97
N VAL A 132 22.94 22.08 -10.39
CA VAL A 132 23.16 21.83 -8.97
C VAL A 132 24.35 20.90 -8.83
N ASN A 133 25.42 21.37 -8.21
CA ASN A 133 26.51 20.51 -7.75
C ASN A 133 26.17 20.06 -6.33
N ALA A 134 26.00 18.76 -6.14
CA ALA A 134 25.57 18.18 -4.88
C ALA A 134 26.55 17.10 -4.46
N ALA A 135 27.20 17.25 -3.30
CA ALA A 135 28.14 16.25 -2.82
C ALA A 135 27.48 14.89 -2.56
N ARG A 136 26.19 14.89 -2.18
CA ARG A 136 25.34 13.70 -2.01
C ARG A 136 23.94 13.96 -2.59
N ILE A 137 23.27 12.91 -3.04
CA ILE A 137 21.93 13.02 -3.66
C ILE A 137 20.99 11.98 -3.06
N VAL A 138 19.76 12.38 -2.73
CA VAL A 138 18.67 11.46 -2.35
C VAL A 138 17.61 11.47 -3.45
N ILE A 139 17.37 10.31 -4.07
CA ILE A 139 16.32 10.10 -5.06
C ILE A 139 15.03 9.71 -4.31
N ALA A 140 14.02 10.58 -4.36
CA ALA A 140 12.72 10.40 -3.69
C ALA A 140 11.54 10.79 -4.59
N THR A 141 11.63 10.46 -5.88
CA THR A 141 10.66 10.87 -6.93
C THR A 141 9.33 10.12 -6.89
N GLY A 142 9.19 9.14 -5.98
CA GLY A 142 7.97 8.35 -5.79
C GLY A 142 7.62 7.47 -6.99
N SER A 143 6.33 7.21 -7.17
CA SER A 143 5.78 6.36 -8.22
C SER A 143 4.58 7.01 -8.90
N SER A 144 4.23 6.54 -10.10
CA SER A 144 3.03 6.96 -10.86
C SER A 144 2.14 5.75 -11.21
N PRO A 145 0.83 5.93 -11.45
CA PRO A 145 -0.06 4.85 -11.86
C PRO A 145 0.38 4.25 -13.20
N ARG A 146 0.30 2.92 -13.33
CA ARG A 146 0.50 2.27 -14.63
C ARG A 146 -0.77 2.35 -15.45
N ARG A 147 -0.69 3.01 -16.60
CA ARG A 147 -1.74 3.00 -17.63
C ARG A 147 -1.34 2.05 -18.75
N PRO A 148 -2.11 0.98 -19.01
CA PRO A 148 -1.83 0.09 -20.13
C PRO A 148 -1.83 0.87 -21.45
N ALA A 149 -0.81 0.67 -22.27
CA ALA A 149 -0.61 1.42 -23.51
C ALA A 149 -1.77 1.17 -24.50
N GLU A 150 -2.26 -0.07 -24.52
CA GLU A 150 -3.39 -0.54 -25.31
C GLU A 150 -4.71 0.19 -24.99
N LEU A 151 -4.83 0.81 -23.81
CA LEU A 151 -6.03 1.54 -23.39
C LEU A 151 -5.92 3.05 -23.57
N GLN A 152 -4.77 3.58 -24.01
CA GLN A 152 -4.58 5.03 -24.14
C GLN A 152 -5.56 5.70 -25.10
N ALA A 153 -6.08 4.96 -26.09
CA ALA A 153 -7.08 5.43 -27.05
C ALA A 153 -8.42 5.87 -26.39
N LEU A 154 -8.67 5.48 -25.13
CA LEU A 154 -9.84 5.91 -24.37
C LEU A 154 -9.78 7.40 -23.96
N GLY A 155 -8.60 8.03 -23.99
CA GLY A 155 -8.42 9.44 -23.65
C GLY A 155 -8.86 9.76 -22.22
N ASP A 156 -9.73 10.76 -22.07
CA ASP A 156 -10.30 11.22 -20.80
C ASP A 156 -11.19 10.20 -20.08
N ARG A 157 -11.59 9.11 -20.76
CA ARG A 157 -12.34 8.01 -20.16
C ARG A 157 -11.46 6.93 -19.52
N LEU A 158 -10.14 6.96 -19.75
CA LEU A 158 -9.17 6.19 -18.97
C LEU A 158 -8.62 7.08 -17.85
N ILE A 159 -9.06 6.81 -16.64
CA ILE A 159 -8.67 7.55 -15.44
C ILE A 159 -7.77 6.71 -14.55
N ASP A 160 -7.03 7.36 -13.67
CA ASP A 160 -6.42 6.73 -12.50
C ASP A 160 -6.78 7.51 -11.23
N ASN A 161 -6.10 7.19 -10.12
CA ASN A 161 -6.31 7.87 -8.84
C ASN A 161 -5.99 9.38 -8.91
N GLU A 162 -5.22 9.86 -9.89
CA GLU A 162 -4.91 11.29 -10.01
C GLU A 162 -6.08 12.11 -10.57
N GLN A 163 -6.95 11.52 -11.39
CA GLN A 163 -8.15 12.19 -11.90
C GLN A 163 -9.39 11.93 -11.06
N LEU A 164 -9.55 10.72 -10.51
CA LEU A 164 -10.76 10.29 -9.81
C LEU A 164 -11.18 11.27 -8.70
N PHE A 165 -10.23 11.71 -7.88
CA PHE A 165 -10.54 12.59 -6.74
C PHE A 165 -10.85 14.04 -7.13
N ASN A 166 -10.76 14.38 -8.42
CA ASN A 166 -11.14 15.69 -8.94
C ASN A 166 -12.53 15.70 -9.60
N TRP A 167 -13.24 14.56 -9.65
CA TRP A 167 -14.61 14.53 -10.15
C TRP A 167 -15.53 15.49 -9.40
N THR A 168 -16.49 16.07 -10.11
CA THR A 168 -17.51 16.97 -9.54
C THR A 168 -18.73 16.21 -9.00
N SER A 169 -18.98 15.00 -9.52
CA SER A 169 -20.01 14.08 -9.06
C SER A 169 -19.59 12.63 -9.36
N LEU A 170 -20.28 11.66 -8.75
CA LEU A 170 -20.04 10.24 -9.02
C LEU A 170 -20.55 9.85 -10.42
N PRO A 171 -19.81 9.04 -11.19
CA PRO A 171 -20.27 8.55 -12.49
C PRO A 171 -21.36 7.48 -12.34
N ALA A 172 -22.08 7.19 -13.44
CA ALA A 172 -23.07 6.11 -13.44
C ALA A 172 -22.42 4.71 -13.34
N SER A 173 -21.25 4.51 -13.96
CA SER A 173 -20.56 3.23 -13.92
C SER A 173 -19.05 3.32 -14.18
N VAL A 174 -18.29 2.41 -13.57
CA VAL A 174 -16.81 2.35 -13.69
C VAL A 174 -16.35 0.89 -13.83
N ALA A 175 -15.59 0.60 -14.88
CA ALA A 175 -14.82 -0.64 -14.99
C ALA A 175 -13.44 -0.43 -14.35
N VAL A 176 -13.12 -1.20 -13.31
CA VAL A 176 -11.85 -1.07 -12.58
C VAL A 176 -10.88 -2.14 -13.05
N LEU A 177 -9.78 -1.73 -13.67
CA LEU A 177 -8.73 -2.64 -14.12
C LEU A 177 -7.67 -2.79 -13.03
N GLY A 178 -7.62 -3.95 -12.39
CA GLY A 178 -6.69 -4.30 -11.34
C GLY A 178 -7.40 -4.63 -10.03
N ALA A 179 -7.17 -5.83 -9.50
CA ALA A 179 -7.74 -6.30 -8.23
C ALA A 179 -6.74 -6.17 -7.06
N GLY A 180 -5.78 -5.24 -7.16
CA GLY A 180 -4.87 -4.89 -6.06
C GLY A 180 -5.53 -3.96 -5.04
N ALA A 181 -4.78 -3.52 -4.02
CA ALA A 181 -5.31 -2.71 -2.91
C ALA A 181 -6.14 -1.50 -3.37
N VAL A 182 -5.62 -0.69 -4.30
CA VAL A 182 -6.32 0.50 -4.84
C VAL A 182 -7.61 0.12 -5.56
N GLY A 183 -7.59 -0.95 -6.34
CA GLY A 183 -8.75 -1.40 -7.11
C GLY A 183 -9.87 -1.93 -6.21
N LEU A 184 -9.53 -2.68 -5.16
CA LEU A 184 -10.50 -3.15 -4.17
C LEU A 184 -11.09 -2.00 -3.36
N GLU A 185 -10.25 -1.12 -2.82
CA GLU A 185 -10.69 0.04 -2.02
C GLU A 185 -11.65 0.93 -2.82
N LEU A 186 -11.23 1.36 -4.02
CA LEU A 186 -12.03 2.27 -4.83
C LEU A 186 -13.22 1.57 -5.47
N GLY A 187 -13.07 0.32 -5.90
CA GLY A 187 -14.15 -0.47 -6.49
C GLY A 187 -15.30 -0.67 -5.51
N GLN A 188 -15.00 -1.13 -4.29
CA GLN A 188 -16.01 -1.32 -3.26
C GLN A 188 -16.61 0.01 -2.78
N ALA A 189 -15.79 1.05 -2.60
CA ALA A 189 -16.29 2.36 -2.19
C ALA A 189 -17.28 2.94 -3.22
N LEU A 190 -16.95 2.86 -4.51
CA LEU A 190 -17.83 3.30 -5.59
C LEU A 190 -19.11 2.46 -5.66
N HIS A 191 -19.01 1.13 -5.52
CA HIS A 191 -20.16 0.23 -5.47
C HIS A 191 -21.13 0.62 -4.34
N ARG A 192 -20.63 0.78 -3.11
CA ARG A 192 -21.40 1.20 -1.93
C ARG A 192 -21.98 2.61 -2.04
N LEU A 193 -21.39 3.45 -2.90
CA LEU A 193 -21.90 4.77 -3.27
C LEU A 193 -22.83 4.75 -4.50
N GLY A 194 -23.33 3.58 -4.90
CA GLY A 194 -24.36 3.43 -5.93
C GLY A 194 -23.85 3.50 -7.37
N VAL A 195 -22.53 3.53 -7.58
CA VAL A 195 -21.93 3.42 -8.91
C VAL A 195 -21.95 1.95 -9.34
N ARG A 196 -22.38 1.65 -10.57
CA ARG A 196 -22.25 0.28 -11.09
C ARG A 196 -20.77 -0.02 -11.38
N VAL A 197 -20.20 -0.96 -10.66
CA VAL A 197 -18.77 -1.32 -10.73
C VAL A 197 -18.60 -2.77 -11.15
N ALA A 198 -17.58 -3.03 -11.97
CA ALA A 198 -16.98 -4.35 -12.13
C ALA A 198 -15.46 -4.23 -12.00
N VAL A 199 -14.84 -5.10 -11.19
CA VAL A 199 -13.39 -5.12 -10.98
C VAL A 199 -12.78 -6.29 -11.74
N PHE A 200 -11.76 -6.01 -12.55
CA PHE A 200 -11.11 -6.97 -13.44
C PHE A 200 -9.69 -7.25 -12.97
N GLY A 201 -9.44 -8.48 -12.51
CA GLY A 201 -8.11 -9.01 -12.22
C GLY A 201 -7.61 -9.93 -13.33
N ARG A 202 -6.31 -9.84 -13.67
CA ARG A 202 -5.66 -10.77 -14.61
C ARG A 202 -5.36 -12.12 -13.96
N GLY A 203 -4.94 -12.11 -12.70
CA GLY A 203 -4.70 -13.32 -11.91
C GLY A 203 -5.91 -13.71 -11.08
N ASP A 204 -5.76 -14.80 -10.31
CA ASP A 204 -6.76 -15.30 -9.36
C ASP A 204 -6.57 -14.72 -7.94
N HIS A 205 -5.63 -13.78 -7.78
CA HIS A 205 -5.31 -13.17 -6.50
C HIS A 205 -5.96 -11.80 -6.35
N ILE A 206 -6.26 -11.43 -5.11
CA ILE A 206 -6.74 -10.10 -4.74
C ILE A 206 -5.86 -9.47 -3.68
N GLY A 207 -5.72 -8.15 -3.78
CA GLY A 207 -4.88 -7.38 -2.88
C GLY A 207 -3.45 -7.93 -2.82
N PRO A 208 -2.78 -7.83 -1.66
CA PRO A 208 -1.44 -8.36 -1.45
C PRO A 208 -1.40 -9.78 -0.83
N LEU A 209 -2.55 -10.45 -0.69
CA LEU A 209 -2.67 -11.75 -0.01
C LEU A 209 -1.86 -12.84 -0.69
N SER A 210 -1.22 -13.69 0.12
CA SER A 210 -0.42 -14.82 -0.33
C SER A 210 -0.79 -16.15 0.34
N ASP A 211 -1.45 -16.11 1.50
CA ASP A 211 -2.03 -17.30 2.11
C ASP A 211 -3.32 -17.71 1.36
N PRO A 212 -3.40 -18.94 0.83
CA PRO A 212 -4.53 -19.37 0.02
C PRO A 212 -5.85 -19.43 0.80
N GLU A 213 -5.84 -19.78 2.08
CA GLU A 213 -7.09 -19.85 2.86
C GLU A 213 -7.61 -18.45 3.23
N VAL A 214 -6.71 -17.49 3.47
CA VAL A 214 -7.11 -16.09 3.67
C VAL A 214 -7.62 -15.50 2.35
N LEU A 215 -6.97 -15.82 1.23
CA LEU A 215 -7.38 -15.41 -0.11
C LEU A 215 -8.78 -15.91 -0.43
N ASP A 216 -9.04 -17.22 -0.27
CA ASP A 216 -10.35 -17.81 -0.52
C ASP A 216 -11.44 -17.15 0.33
N SER A 217 -11.17 -16.94 1.63
CA SER A 217 -12.11 -16.25 2.52
C SER A 217 -12.38 -14.80 2.08
N ALA A 218 -11.36 -14.08 1.62
CA ALA A 218 -11.51 -12.71 1.12
C ALA A 218 -12.30 -12.66 -0.19
N LEU A 219 -12.07 -13.62 -1.10
CA LEU A 219 -12.79 -13.75 -2.37
C LEU A 219 -14.27 -14.02 -2.14
N ASP A 220 -14.60 -14.96 -1.25
CA ASP A 220 -15.99 -15.27 -0.89
C ASP A 220 -16.71 -14.03 -0.32
N CYS A 221 -16.04 -13.28 0.55
CA CYS A 221 -16.61 -12.09 1.17
C CYS A 221 -16.86 -10.96 0.18
N LEU A 222 -15.85 -10.62 -0.65
CA LEU A 222 -15.90 -9.48 -1.55
C LEU A 222 -16.72 -9.78 -2.82
N GLY A 223 -16.58 -11.00 -3.37
CA GLY A 223 -17.35 -11.44 -4.53
C GLY A 223 -18.84 -11.64 -4.24
N GLY A 224 -19.21 -11.83 -2.96
CA GLY A 224 -20.60 -11.79 -2.53
C GLY A 224 -21.21 -10.39 -2.46
N GLU A 225 -20.39 -9.33 -2.49
CA GLU A 225 -20.86 -7.94 -2.36
C GLU A 225 -20.88 -7.20 -3.72
N PHE A 226 -19.80 -7.28 -4.50
CA PHE A 226 -19.71 -6.59 -5.79
C PHE A 226 -19.07 -7.46 -6.87
N ASP A 227 -19.27 -7.06 -8.14
CA ASP A 227 -18.82 -7.81 -9.31
C ASP A 227 -17.28 -7.83 -9.43
N LEU A 228 -16.71 -8.95 -9.00
CA LEU A 228 -15.28 -9.21 -9.00
C LEU A 228 -14.96 -10.33 -10.00
N ARG A 229 -14.28 -9.96 -11.09
CA ARG A 229 -13.96 -10.85 -12.21
C ARG A 229 -12.46 -11.08 -12.24
N LEU A 230 -12.03 -12.27 -11.85
CA LEU A 230 -10.62 -12.66 -11.78
C LEU A 230 -10.26 -13.64 -12.88
N GLY A 231 -8.95 -13.87 -13.07
CA GLY A 231 -8.46 -14.77 -14.10
C GLY A 231 -8.85 -14.33 -15.53
N ASN A 232 -9.03 -13.02 -15.76
CA ASN A 232 -9.38 -12.52 -17.09
C ASN A 232 -8.24 -12.78 -18.06
N GLN A 233 -8.58 -13.44 -19.17
CA GLN A 233 -7.65 -13.71 -20.27
C GLN A 233 -7.70 -12.61 -21.32
N ARG A 234 -8.83 -11.88 -21.40
CA ARG A 234 -9.04 -10.77 -22.34
C ARG A 234 -9.70 -9.60 -21.63
N PHE A 235 -9.16 -8.40 -21.87
CA PHE A 235 -9.76 -7.13 -21.52
C PHE A 235 -9.45 -6.14 -22.63
N ASP A 236 -10.45 -5.85 -23.47
CA ASP A 236 -10.39 -4.81 -24.48
C ASP A 236 -11.39 -3.72 -24.11
N ALA A 237 -11.05 -2.47 -24.37
CA ALA A 237 -11.95 -1.37 -24.16
C ALA A 237 -11.85 -0.39 -25.33
N GLN A 238 -13.01 -0.02 -25.87
CA GLN A 238 -13.13 0.93 -26.97
C GLN A 238 -14.05 2.06 -26.55
N ARG A 239 -13.65 3.29 -26.88
CA ARG A 239 -14.49 4.47 -26.68
C ARG A 239 -15.64 4.44 -27.68
N ASP A 240 -16.84 4.75 -27.21
CA ASP A 240 -17.98 5.11 -28.05
C ASP A 240 -18.52 6.50 -27.65
N ASP A 241 -19.62 6.93 -28.27
CA ASP A 241 -20.19 8.26 -28.06
C ASP A 241 -20.60 8.49 -26.59
N ASP A 242 -21.11 7.45 -25.92
CA ASP A 242 -21.73 7.55 -24.59
C ASP A 242 -20.80 7.11 -23.44
N GLY A 243 -19.71 6.41 -23.72
CA GLY A 243 -18.92 5.74 -22.71
C GLY A 243 -17.73 4.95 -23.26
N VAL A 244 -17.58 3.76 -22.71
CA VAL A 244 -16.55 2.79 -23.05
C VAL A 244 -17.22 1.42 -23.15
N LEU A 245 -17.17 0.81 -24.32
CA LEU A 245 -17.53 -0.58 -24.51
C LEU A 245 -16.36 -1.45 -24.04
N VAL A 246 -16.57 -2.20 -22.96
CA VAL A 246 -15.60 -3.16 -22.41
C VAL A 246 -15.96 -4.57 -22.88
N GLN A 247 -15.00 -5.24 -23.52
CA GLN A 247 -15.07 -6.65 -23.85
C GLN A 247 -14.13 -7.42 -22.92
N SER A 248 -14.69 -8.33 -22.12
CA SER A 248 -13.92 -9.16 -21.19
C SER A 248 -14.21 -10.63 -21.39
N ALA A 249 -13.20 -11.49 -21.21
CA ALA A 249 -13.39 -12.94 -21.15
C ALA A 249 -12.58 -13.53 -19.99
N GLY A 250 -13.24 -14.36 -19.18
CA GLY A 250 -12.64 -15.12 -18.12
C GLY A 250 -12.10 -16.47 -18.61
N LYS A 251 -11.86 -17.39 -17.67
CA LYS A 251 -11.40 -18.76 -17.97
C LYS A 251 -12.42 -19.59 -18.75
N ASP A 252 -13.70 -19.24 -18.67
CA ASP A 252 -14.79 -19.86 -19.44
C ASP A 252 -14.75 -19.49 -20.94
N CYS A 253 -13.85 -18.57 -21.33
CA CYS A 253 -13.72 -18.04 -22.69
C CYS A 253 -14.99 -17.36 -23.23
N VAL A 254 -15.96 -17.06 -22.37
CA VAL A 254 -17.20 -16.39 -22.77
C VAL A 254 -16.94 -14.89 -22.82
N VAL A 255 -17.04 -14.31 -24.03
CA VAL A 255 -16.88 -12.87 -24.23
C VAL A 255 -18.14 -12.15 -23.76
N ARG A 256 -17.97 -11.27 -22.78
CA ARG A 256 -19.00 -10.35 -22.28
C ARG A 256 -18.70 -8.95 -22.81
N SER A 257 -19.75 -8.28 -23.30
CA SER A 257 -19.67 -6.91 -23.82
C SER A 257 -20.58 -6.02 -22.98
N GLU A 258 -20.01 -5.04 -22.30
CA GLU A 258 -20.73 -4.16 -21.37
C GLU A 258 -20.26 -2.71 -21.53
N HIS A 259 -21.20 -1.78 -21.49
CA HIS A 259 -20.89 -0.35 -21.56
C HIS A 259 -20.58 0.17 -20.16
N PHE A 260 -19.55 0.99 -20.00
CA PHE A 260 -19.21 1.70 -18.76
C PHE A 260 -19.00 3.19 -19.06
N SER A 261 -19.18 4.05 -18.06
CA SER A 261 -18.92 5.48 -18.25
C SER A 261 -17.42 5.78 -18.33
N LEU A 262 -16.63 5.09 -17.51
CA LEU A 262 -15.18 5.28 -17.34
C LEU A 262 -14.47 3.95 -17.08
N VAL A 263 -13.17 3.90 -17.39
CA VAL A 263 -12.26 2.81 -17.00
C VAL A 263 -11.23 3.36 -16.01
N LEU A 264 -11.18 2.80 -14.80
CA LEU A 264 -10.19 3.12 -13.77
C LEU A 264 -8.98 2.19 -13.87
N ALA A 265 -7.82 2.73 -14.22
CA ALA A 265 -6.55 2.02 -14.18
C ALA A 265 -6.02 1.93 -12.73
N ALA A 266 -6.19 0.75 -12.13
CA ALA A 266 -5.65 0.37 -10.82
C ALA A 266 -4.65 -0.81 -10.94
N ALA A 267 -3.98 -0.94 -12.09
CA ALA A 267 -3.10 -2.05 -12.45
C ALA A 267 -1.67 -1.97 -11.84
N GLY A 268 -1.54 -1.30 -10.70
CA GLY A 268 -0.27 -1.08 -10.02
C GLY A 268 0.42 0.24 -10.38
N ARG A 269 1.62 0.43 -9.85
CA ARG A 269 2.40 1.67 -9.94
C ARG A 269 3.81 1.41 -10.45
N ALA A 270 4.42 2.41 -11.07
CA ALA A 270 5.78 2.36 -11.58
C ALA A 270 6.65 3.44 -10.91
N PRO A 271 7.90 3.12 -10.51
CA PRO A 271 8.87 4.10 -10.04
C PRO A 271 9.09 5.25 -11.03
N ASN A 272 9.21 6.48 -10.52
CA ASN A 272 9.45 7.68 -11.33
C ASN A 272 10.93 7.87 -11.64
N LEU A 273 11.47 7.06 -12.54
CA LEU A 273 12.90 7.04 -12.90
C LEU A 273 13.21 7.56 -14.31
N ALA A 274 12.21 7.56 -15.22
CA ALA A 274 12.40 7.80 -16.64
C ALA A 274 13.07 9.16 -16.96
N ASP A 275 12.71 10.21 -16.22
CA ASP A 275 13.20 11.57 -16.48
C ASP A 275 14.58 11.85 -15.87
N LEU A 276 15.09 10.96 -15.00
CA LEU A 276 16.28 11.23 -14.20
C LEU A 276 17.59 11.10 -14.99
N GLN A 277 17.60 10.46 -16.17
CA GLN A 277 18.84 10.13 -16.90
C GLN A 277 19.86 9.37 -16.04
N LEU A 278 19.42 8.28 -15.40
CA LEU A 278 20.23 7.49 -14.47
C LEU A 278 21.50 6.91 -15.11
N ASP A 279 21.54 6.75 -16.43
CA ASP A 279 22.73 6.35 -17.19
C ASP A 279 23.94 7.26 -16.92
N ARG A 280 23.70 8.52 -16.56
CA ARG A 280 24.74 9.51 -16.23
C ARG A 280 25.15 9.49 -14.76
N SER A 281 24.40 8.81 -13.91
CA SER A 281 24.69 8.75 -12.47
C SER A 281 25.82 7.76 -12.11
N GLY A 282 26.13 6.83 -13.01
CA GLY A 282 27.09 5.75 -12.77
C GLY A 282 26.58 4.63 -11.85
N LEU A 283 25.28 4.62 -11.52
CA LEU A 283 24.67 3.59 -10.70
C LEU A 283 24.43 2.31 -11.49
N ALA A 284 24.67 1.16 -10.85
CA ALA A 284 24.20 -0.12 -11.34
C ALA A 284 22.68 -0.21 -11.14
N LEU A 285 21.97 -0.63 -12.18
CA LEU A 285 20.51 -0.78 -12.16
C LEU A 285 20.13 -2.26 -12.22
N ASP A 286 18.97 -2.60 -11.65
CA ASP A 286 18.36 -3.92 -11.81
C ASP A 286 17.69 -4.07 -13.20
N ALA A 287 17.08 -5.24 -13.44
CA ALA A 287 16.39 -5.54 -14.69
C ALA A 287 15.14 -4.65 -14.96
N HIS A 288 14.68 -3.91 -13.97
CA HIS A 288 13.54 -2.99 -14.05
C HIS A 288 13.98 -1.52 -14.12
N GLY A 289 15.29 -1.25 -14.16
CA GLY A 289 15.87 0.09 -14.22
C GLY A 289 15.94 0.80 -12.87
N VAL A 290 15.72 0.11 -11.76
CA VAL A 290 15.84 0.66 -10.41
C VAL A 290 17.30 0.56 -9.94
N PRO A 291 17.89 1.63 -9.35
CA PRO A 291 19.22 1.54 -8.78
C PRO A 291 19.36 0.41 -7.75
N LEU A 292 20.43 -0.38 -7.82
CA LEU A 292 20.74 -1.36 -6.79
C LEU A 292 21.16 -0.64 -5.50
N PHE A 293 20.49 -0.96 -4.40
CA PHE A 293 20.67 -0.28 -3.11
C PHE A 293 20.69 -1.24 -1.93
N ASP A 294 21.31 -0.80 -0.83
CA ASP A 294 21.26 -1.48 0.46
C ASP A 294 19.97 -1.10 1.20
N ARG A 295 19.16 -2.10 1.53
CA ARG A 295 17.83 -1.94 2.16
C ARG A 295 17.87 -1.45 3.60
N THR A 296 19.03 -1.40 4.23
CA THR A 296 19.20 -0.91 5.61
C THR A 296 19.77 0.50 5.65
N THR A 297 20.61 0.87 4.69
CA THR A 297 21.24 2.20 4.63
C THR A 297 20.62 3.14 3.60
N MET A 298 19.82 2.61 2.68
CA MET A 298 19.27 3.29 1.50
C MET A 298 20.33 3.75 0.48
N GLN A 299 21.59 3.34 0.65
CA GLN A 299 22.69 3.75 -0.21
C GLN A 299 22.69 2.93 -1.50
N CYS A 300 22.87 3.60 -2.65
CA CYS A 300 23.02 2.91 -3.94
C CYS A 300 24.49 2.50 -4.12
N GLY A 301 24.76 1.19 -4.01
CA GLY A 301 26.14 0.66 -3.99
C GLY A 301 27.00 1.31 -2.91
N SER A 302 28.23 1.70 -3.27
CA SER A 302 29.13 2.50 -2.42
C SER A 302 29.17 3.98 -2.81
N SER A 303 28.16 4.45 -3.56
CA SER A 303 28.12 5.81 -4.11
C SER A 303 27.73 6.86 -3.07
N THR A 304 27.68 8.13 -3.49
CA THR A 304 27.13 9.25 -2.70
C THR A 304 25.63 9.47 -2.94
N ILE A 305 24.97 8.50 -3.58
CA ILE A 305 23.56 8.57 -3.96
C ILE A 305 22.75 7.58 -3.11
N PHE A 306 21.61 8.03 -2.62
CA PHE A 306 20.65 7.28 -1.82
C PHE A 306 19.28 7.26 -2.50
N ILE A 307 18.43 6.29 -2.18
CA ILE A 307 17.09 6.13 -2.75
C ILE A 307 16.06 5.86 -1.66
N ALA A 308 14.89 6.49 -1.70
CA ALA A 308 13.86 6.33 -0.66
C ALA A 308 12.43 6.54 -1.14
N GLY A 309 11.49 5.78 -0.55
CA GLY A 309 10.07 5.79 -0.89
C GLY A 309 9.78 4.96 -2.13
N ASP A 310 8.57 5.08 -2.67
CA ASP A 310 8.06 4.24 -3.77
C ASP A 310 8.95 4.11 -5.02
N VAL A 311 9.93 5.00 -5.19
CA VAL A 311 10.89 4.95 -6.29
C VAL A 311 11.84 3.75 -6.19
N ASP A 312 12.05 3.20 -5.00
CA ASP A 312 12.88 2.01 -4.77
C ASP A 312 12.20 0.69 -5.17
N ALA A 313 10.89 0.75 -5.48
CA ALA A 313 10.04 -0.39 -5.81
C ALA A 313 9.95 -1.52 -4.78
N GLU A 314 10.34 -1.29 -3.51
CA GLU A 314 10.33 -2.30 -2.46
C GLU A 314 8.92 -2.49 -1.87
N LEU A 315 8.44 -1.48 -1.14
CA LEU A 315 7.14 -1.48 -0.46
C LEU A 315 6.54 -0.07 -0.54
N PRO A 316 5.67 0.23 -1.52
CA PRO A 316 5.11 1.57 -1.73
C PRO A 316 4.01 1.89 -0.70
N LEU A 317 4.42 2.06 0.56
CA LEU A 317 3.59 2.37 1.72
C LEU A 317 4.09 3.64 2.38
N LEU A 318 3.15 4.48 2.83
CA LEU A 318 3.47 5.81 3.37
C LEU A 318 4.48 5.77 4.53
N HIS A 319 4.29 4.87 5.49
CA HIS A 319 5.14 4.80 6.68
C HIS A 319 6.53 4.22 6.36
N GLU A 320 6.62 3.27 5.42
CA GLU A 320 7.91 2.79 4.89
C GLU A 320 8.65 3.93 4.20
N ALA A 321 7.98 4.71 3.33
CA ALA A 321 8.59 5.85 2.65
C ALA A 321 9.12 6.91 3.63
N VAL A 322 8.43 7.14 4.75
CA VAL A 322 8.91 8.05 5.82
C VAL A 322 10.16 7.48 6.51
N ASP A 323 10.16 6.21 6.87
CA ASP A 323 11.31 5.58 7.53
C ASP A 323 12.53 5.53 6.60
N GLN A 324 12.34 5.11 5.35
CA GLN A 324 13.38 5.13 4.31
C GLN A 324 13.90 6.55 4.06
N GLY A 325 13.02 7.55 3.98
CA GLY A 325 13.40 8.95 3.83
C GLY A 325 14.27 9.43 4.99
N ARG A 326 13.92 9.07 6.23
CA ARG A 326 14.74 9.37 7.41
C ARG A 326 16.12 8.74 7.32
N ILE A 327 16.20 7.46 6.95
CA ILE A 327 17.47 6.73 6.81
C ILE A 327 18.34 7.35 5.72
N ALA A 328 17.78 7.54 4.52
CA ALA A 328 18.49 8.12 3.38
C ALA A 328 18.97 9.55 3.67
N GLY A 329 18.11 10.39 4.26
CA GLY A 329 18.46 11.75 4.61
C GLY A 329 19.54 11.85 5.69
N SER A 330 19.44 11.06 6.76
CA SER A 330 20.47 11.01 7.80
C SER A 330 21.82 10.51 7.26
N ASN A 331 21.83 9.45 6.44
CA ASN A 331 23.07 8.95 5.84
C ASN A 331 23.65 9.92 4.82
N ALA A 332 22.82 10.62 4.03
CA ALA A 332 23.30 11.67 3.13
C ALA A 332 23.87 12.87 3.91
N GLY A 333 23.23 13.25 5.03
CA GLY A 333 23.69 14.33 5.91
C GLY A 333 25.01 14.00 6.61
N GLY A 334 25.14 12.79 7.16
CA GLY A 334 26.30 12.32 7.93
C GLY A 334 27.42 11.65 7.13
N PHE A 335 27.29 11.54 5.80
CA PHE A 335 28.31 10.93 4.94
C PHE A 335 29.73 11.53 5.20
N PRO A 336 30.80 10.71 5.29
CA PRO A 336 30.91 9.30 4.86
C PRO A 336 30.45 8.25 5.87
N ASP A 337 29.97 8.64 7.06
CA ASP A 337 29.53 7.69 8.08
C ASP A 337 28.14 7.14 7.77
N VAL A 338 28.09 6.07 6.96
CA VAL A 338 26.84 5.41 6.58
C VAL A 338 26.45 4.35 7.61
N LEU A 339 25.27 4.52 8.22
CA LEU A 339 24.77 3.64 9.25
C LEU A 339 23.50 2.89 8.79
N ALA A 340 23.38 1.64 9.23
CA ALA A 340 22.15 0.88 9.05
C ALA A 340 21.03 1.52 9.88
N GLY A 341 19.93 1.86 9.21
CA GLY A 341 18.74 2.40 9.82
C GLY A 341 17.83 1.33 10.42
N LEU A 342 16.98 1.74 11.36
CA LEU A 342 15.95 0.86 11.94
C LEU A 342 14.83 0.62 10.91
N ARG A 343 14.78 -0.58 10.34
CA ARG A 343 13.61 -1.06 9.60
C ARG A 343 12.59 -1.65 10.56
N ARG A 344 11.33 -1.23 10.42
CA ARG A 344 10.21 -1.74 11.23
C ARG A 344 9.68 -3.05 10.64
N THR A 345 8.89 -3.74 11.45
CA THR A 345 8.15 -4.92 11.02
C THR A 345 7.23 -4.54 9.85
N PRO A 346 7.28 -5.26 8.72
CA PRO A 346 6.40 -4.99 7.60
C PRO A 346 4.93 -5.01 8.00
N LEU A 347 4.18 -4.00 7.58
CA LEU A 347 2.76 -3.85 7.88
C LEU A 347 2.04 -3.29 6.67
N GLY A 348 1.03 -4.01 6.16
CA GLY A 348 0.18 -3.55 5.07
C GLY A 348 -1.29 -3.67 5.43
N VAL A 349 -2.11 -2.72 4.98
CA VAL A 349 -3.57 -2.71 5.17
C VAL A 349 -4.24 -2.30 3.87
N VAL A 350 -5.32 -3.00 3.51
CA VAL A 350 -6.27 -2.62 2.47
C VAL A 350 -7.59 -2.31 3.13
N PHE A 351 -8.10 -1.10 2.88
CA PHE A 351 -9.29 -0.56 3.54
C PHE A 351 -10.57 -0.91 2.79
N CYS A 352 -10.65 -2.13 2.25
CA CYS A 352 -11.90 -2.76 1.87
C CYS A 352 -12.61 -3.33 3.12
N ASP A 353 -13.78 -3.92 2.94
CA ASP A 353 -14.53 -4.60 3.99
C ASP A 353 -15.00 -5.98 3.52
N PRO A 354 -14.54 -7.09 4.14
CA PRO A 354 -13.64 -7.10 5.30
C PRO A 354 -12.26 -6.52 4.97
N GLN A 355 -11.65 -5.85 5.95
CA GLN A 355 -10.31 -5.26 5.78
C GLN A 355 -9.28 -6.36 5.60
N ILE A 356 -8.34 -6.16 4.68
CA ILE A 356 -7.20 -7.05 4.51
C ILE A 356 -6.00 -6.47 5.25
N ALA A 357 -5.24 -7.30 5.96
CA ALA A 357 -3.98 -6.88 6.55
C ALA A 357 -2.90 -7.96 6.44
N LEU A 358 -1.65 -7.51 6.33
CA LEU A 358 -0.45 -8.35 6.36
C LEU A 358 0.53 -7.81 7.39
N VAL A 359 1.11 -8.72 8.16
CA VAL A 359 1.99 -8.41 9.27
C VAL A 359 3.23 -9.27 9.19
N GLY A 360 4.41 -8.68 9.34
CA GLY A 360 5.68 -9.40 9.37
C GLY A 360 5.96 -10.15 8.07
N GLN A 361 6.43 -11.39 8.19
CA GLN A 361 6.69 -12.25 7.03
C GLN A 361 5.40 -12.82 6.45
N ARG A 362 5.24 -12.68 5.12
CA ARG A 362 4.10 -13.21 4.35
C ARG A 362 4.17 -14.73 4.22
N TYR A 363 3.02 -15.37 4.02
CA TYR A 363 2.95 -16.83 3.83
C TYR A 363 3.86 -17.31 2.69
N SER A 364 3.89 -16.59 1.56
CA SER A 364 4.74 -16.92 0.42
C SER A 364 6.24 -16.99 0.74
N ALA A 365 6.71 -16.22 1.72
CA ALA A 365 8.12 -16.24 2.15
C ALA A 365 8.42 -17.34 3.19
N LEU A 366 7.37 -17.82 3.87
CA LEU A 366 7.49 -18.78 4.96
C LEU A 366 7.20 -20.22 4.54
N VAL A 367 6.41 -20.46 3.49
CA VAL A 367 5.91 -21.80 3.12
C VAL A 367 7.02 -22.86 3.01
N ALA A 368 8.18 -22.49 2.47
CA ALA A 368 9.33 -23.40 2.34
C ALA A 368 9.93 -23.81 3.71
N GLN A 369 9.80 -22.95 4.72
CA GLN A 369 10.28 -23.17 6.09
C GLN A 369 9.26 -23.94 6.94
N LYS A 370 8.07 -24.26 6.40
CA LYS A 370 7.00 -25.00 7.07
C LYS A 370 6.66 -24.43 8.46
N PRO A 371 6.24 -23.15 8.58
CA PRO A 371 5.92 -22.55 9.87
C PRO A 371 4.80 -23.31 10.59
N ALA A 372 4.70 -23.13 11.90
CA ALA A 372 3.48 -23.47 12.63
C ALA A 372 2.39 -22.44 12.29
N ILE A 373 1.16 -22.89 12.07
CA ILE A 373 0.06 -22.05 11.61
C ILE A 373 -1.14 -22.18 12.55
N GLY A 374 -1.57 -21.04 13.10
CA GLY A 374 -2.82 -20.91 13.82
C GLY A 374 -3.83 -20.10 13.03
N SER A 375 -5.10 -20.51 13.00
CA SER A 375 -6.15 -19.84 12.24
C SER A 375 -7.39 -19.56 13.08
N VAL A 376 -8.16 -18.55 12.72
CA VAL A 376 -9.50 -18.31 13.28
C VAL A 376 -10.42 -17.76 12.20
N SER A 377 -11.64 -18.28 12.12
CA SER A 377 -12.72 -17.68 11.34
C SER A 377 -13.46 -16.66 12.18
N PHE A 378 -13.76 -15.50 11.60
CA PHE A 378 -14.57 -14.48 12.25
C PHE A 378 -16.08 -14.77 12.17
N ALA A 379 -16.50 -15.79 11.43
CA ALA A 379 -17.92 -16.15 11.21
C ALA A 379 -18.68 -16.43 12.51
N ASP A 380 -18.01 -17.08 13.48
CA ASP A 380 -18.57 -17.40 14.79
C ASP A 380 -17.91 -16.64 15.95
N GLN A 381 -17.12 -15.62 15.64
CA GLN A 381 -16.47 -14.79 16.65
C GLN A 381 -17.51 -13.89 17.33
N GLY A 382 -17.63 -13.97 18.65
CA GLY A 382 -18.74 -13.38 19.42
C GLY A 382 -18.96 -11.90 19.15
N ARG A 383 -17.93 -11.05 19.28
CA ARG A 383 -18.06 -9.60 19.04
C ARG A 383 -18.40 -9.30 17.58
N SER A 384 -17.80 -10.03 16.64
CA SER A 384 -18.02 -9.87 15.20
C SER A 384 -19.48 -10.17 14.85
N ARG A 385 -20.09 -11.18 15.48
CA ARG A 385 -21.52 -11.49 15.32
C ARG A 385 -22.40 -10.39 15.90
N VAL A 386 -22.07 -9.88 17.09
CA VAL A 386 -22.81 -8.77 17.74
C VAL A 386 -22.91 -7.55 16.84
N ILE A 387 -21.84 -7.22 16.12
CA ILE A 387 -21.80 -6.06 15.21
C ILE A 387 -22.15 -6.41 13.75
N ARG A 388 -22.59 -7.66 13.47
CA ARG A 388 -22.90 -8.18 12.13
C ARG A 388 -21.76 -8.01 11.10
N GLN A 389 -20.52 -8.10 11.56
CA GLN A 389 -19.31 -8.11 10.72
C GLN A 389 -18.56 -9.46 10.85
N ASN A 390 -19.29 -10.54 11.12
CA ASN A 390 -18.78 -11.88 11.31
C ASN A 390 -18.46 -12.58 9.97
N ARG A 391 -17.41 -12.10 9.30
CA ARG A 391 -16.90 -12.66 8.05
C ARG A 391 -15.39 -12.55 8.01
N GLY A 392 -14.75 -13.45 7.26
CA GLY A 392 -13.30 -13.44 7.08
C GLY A 392 -12.52 -14.44 7.94
N LEU A 393 -11.21 -14.46 7.74
CA LEU A 393 -10.24 -15.39 8.33
C LEU A 393 -8.96 -14.64 8.73
N LEU A 394 -8.39 -15.01 9.87
CA LEU A 394 -7.04 -14.64 10.29
C LEU A 394 -6.18 -15.91 10.34
N ARG A 395 -4.98 -15.85 9.75
CA ARG A 395 -3.93 -16.86 9.86
C ARG A 395 -2.64 -16.25 10.35
N MET A 396 -2.03 -16.89 11.33
CA MET A 396 -0.81 -16.46 12.02
C MET A 396 0.26 -17.53 11.86
N TYR A 397 1.51 -17.10 11.71
CA TYR A 397 2.65 -17.97 11.44
C TYR A 397 3.71 -17.81 12.53
N ALA A 398 4.21 -18.93 13.05
CA ALA A 398 5.31 -18.91 14.01
C ALA A 398 6.44 -19.86 13.62
N GLU A 399 7.62 -19.52 14.12
CA GLU A 399 8.83 -20.31 14.02
C GLU A 399 8.70 -21.55 14.91
N ARG A 400 8.88 -22.74 14.33
CA ARG A 400 8.97 -24.00 15.09
C ARG A 400 10.23 -23.99 15.96
N GLY A 401 10.16 -24.59 17.14
CA GLY A 401 11.24 -24.57 18.13
C GLY A 401 11.22 -23.32 19.02
N SER A 402 11.40 -22.11 18.46
CA SER A 402 11.42 -20.89 19.28
C SER A 402 10.02 -20.39 19.68
N GLY A 403 8.99 -20.76 18.91
CA GLY A 403 7.62 -20.29 19.09
C GLY A 403 7.41 -18.80 18.78
N ARG A 404 8.39 -18.12 18.18
CA ARG A 404 8.31 -16.68 17.85
C ARG A 404 7.29 -16.42 16.75
N LEU A 405 6.47 -15.39 16.93
CA LEU A 405 5.56 -14.93 15.89
C LEU A 405 6.35 -14.34 14.72
N LEU A 406 6.17 -14.90 13.52
CA LEU A 406 6.84 -14.48 12.29
C LEU A 406 6.00 -13.51 11.46
N GLY A 407 4.69 -13.67 11.48
CA GLY A 407 3.77 -12.84 10.72
C GLY A 407 2.33 -13.31 10.78
N ALA A 408 1.47 -12.62 10.05
CA ALA A 408 0.06 -12.96 9.88
C ALA A 408 -0.51 -12.39 8.58
N GLU A 409 -1.51 -13.06 8.03
CA GLU A 409 -2.38 -12.50 6.99
C GLU A 409 -3.83 -12.63 7.43
N MET A 410 -4.65 -11.63 7.14
CA MET A 410 -6.07 -11.67 7.46
C MET A 410 -6.92 -10.90 6.47
N ALA A 411 -8.15 -11.36 6.31
CA ALA A 411 -9.27 -10.58 5.83
C ALA A 411 -10.33 -10.65 6.94
N GLY A 412 -10.66 -9.55 7.59
CA GLY A 412 -11.59 -9.57 8.72
C GLY A 412 -12.03 -8.20 9.23
N PRO A 413 -12.93 -8.16 10.23
CA PRO A 413 -13.42 -6.91 10.80
C PRO A 413 -12.29 -6.21 11.55
N ARG A 414 -12.12 -4.90 11.32
CA ARG A 414 -11.14 -4.06 12.02
C ARG A 414 -9.70 -4.59 11.93
N ALA A 415 -9.36 -5.25 10.82
CA ALA A 415 -8.04 -5.83 10.61
C ALA A 415 -6.91 -4.81 10.76
N GLU A 416 -7.14 -3.53 10.46
CA GLU A 416 -6.14 -2.48 10.66
C GLU A 416 -5.66 -2.41 12.12
N HIS A 417 -6.54 -2.56 13.10
CA HIS A 417 -6.19 -2.49 14.53
C HIS A 417 -5.50 -3.77 15.00
N LEU A 418 -6.04 -4.93 14.59
CA LEU A 418 -5.44 -6.23 14.88
C LEU A 418 -4.02 -6.31 14.32
N ALA A 419 -3.81 -5.78 13.12
CA ALA A 419 -2.51 -5.78 12.46
C ALA A 419 -1.47 -4.94 13.20
N HIS A 420 -1.84 -3.79 13.77
CA HIS A 420 -0.92 -3.01 14.61
C HIS A 420 -0.49 -3.78 15.86
N LEU A 421 -1.43 -4.44 16.55
CA LEU A 421 -1.13 -5.26 17.72
C LEU A 421 -0.16 -6.39 17.37
N LEU A 422 -0.41 -7.12 16.28
CA LEU A 422 0.46 -8.20 15.82
C LEU A 422 1.82 -7.68 15.33
N ALA A 423 1.87 -6.54 14.66
CA ALA A 423 3.12 -5.94 14.18
C ALA A 423 4.04 -5.55 15.34
N TRP A 424 3.48 -5.03 16.45
CA TRP A 424 4.25 -4.75 17.64
C TRP A 424 4.78 -6.01 18.32
N ALA A 425 3.98 -7.08 18.36
CA ALA A 425 4.42 -8.36 18.88
C ALA A 425 5.57 -8.95 18.05
N CYS A 426 5.47 -8.89 16.72
CA CYS A 426 6.55 -9.27 15.80
C CYS A 426 7.81 -8.41 16.00
N GLN A 427 7.66 -7.08 16.10
CA GLN A 427 8.77 -6.14 16.33
C GLN A 427 9.51 -6.46 17.63
N SER A 428 8.74 -6.81 18.66
CA SER A 428 9.21 -7.16 20.00
C SER A 428 9.67 -8.62 20.11
N ARG A 429 9.59 -9.37 19.00
CA ARG A 429 10.03 -10.77 18.88
C ARG A 429 9.31 -11.71 19.86
N MET A 430 8.07 -11.42 20.21
CA MET A 430 7.29 -12.20 21.18
C MET A 430 7.06 -13.64 20.71
N THR A 431 7.05 -14.57 21.65
CA THR A 431 6.59 -15.94 21.42
C THR A 431 5.07 -16.05 21.56
N VAL A 432 4.49 -17.10 20.98
CA VAL A 432 3.06 -17.39 21.05
C VAL A 432 2.60 -17.54 22.50
N ALA A 433 3.38 -18.23 23.33
CA ALA A 433 3.13 -18.37 24.77
C ALA A 433 3.10 -17.00 25.46
N GLN A 434 4.11 -16.14 25.22
CA GLN A 434 4.14 -14.79 25.78
C GLN A 434 2.94 -13.95 25.34
N MET A 435 2.47 -14.11 24.09
CA MET A 435 1.27 -13.42 23.62
C MET A 435 -0.01 -13.93 24.27
N LEU A 436 -0.09 -15.23 24.60
CA LEU A 436 -1.24 -15.81 25.31
C LEU A 436 -1.35 -15.35 26.76
N ASP A 437 -0.22 -14.99 27.38
CA ASP A 437 -0.18 -14.40 28.73
C ASP A 437 -0.64 -12.93 28.76
N MET A 438 -0.79 -12.29 27.59
CA MET A 438 -1.27 -10.91 27.49
C MET A 438 -2.79 -10.80 27.68
N PRO A 439 -3.30 -9.64 28.14
CA PRO A 439 -4.73 -9.47 28.35
C PRO A 439 -5.50 -9.40 27.03
N PHE A 440 -6.60 -10.15 26.98
CA PHE A 440 -7.65 -10.03 25.96
C PHE A 440 -8.97 -9.73 26.67
N TYR A 441 -9.56 -8.57 26.39
CA TYR A 441 -10.83 -8.15 26.99
C TYR A 441 -12.01 -9.00 26.51
N HIS A 442 -13.22 -8.77 27.03
CA HIS A 442 -14.42 -9.48 26.60
C HIS A 442 -15.68 -8.59 26.64
N PRO A 443 -16.57 -8.61 25.62
CA PRO A 443 -16.41 -9.25 24.30
C PRO A 443 -15.74 -8.30 23.28
N VAL A 444 -14.62 -8.73 22.68
CA VAL A 444 -13.86 -7.93 21.68
C VAL A 444 -13.40 -8.78 20.49
N ILE A 445 -12.98 -8.16 19.38
CA ILE A 445 -12.56 -8.88 18.16
C ILE A 445 -11.22 -9.58 18.39
N GLU A 446 -10.35 -9.00 19.21
CA GLU A 446 -9.03 -9.48 19.60
C GLU A 446 -9.07 -10.88 20.25
N GLU A 447 -10.20 -11.30 20.81
CA GLU A 447 -10.38 -12.69 21.27
C GLU A 447 -10.24 -13.71 20.12
N GLY A 448 -10.44 -13.28 18.87
CA GLY A 448 -10.09 -14.06 17.68
C GLY A 448 -8.59 -14.32 17.58
N ILE A 449 -7.74 -13.31 17.81
CA ILE A 449 -6.27 -13.50 17.89
C ILE A 449 -5.94 -14.53 18.96
N ARG A 450 -6.56 -14.45 20.15
CA ARG A 450 -6.35 -15.44 21.22
C ARG A 450 -6.69 -16.87 20.77
N THR A 451 -7.79 -17.05 20.02
CA THR A 451 -8.16 -18.35 19.44
C THR A 451 -7.13 -18.85 18.43
N ALA A 452 -6.66 -17.99 17.52
CA ALA A 452 -5.62 -18.35 16.56
C ALA A 452 -4.29 -18.70 17.26
N LEU A 453 -3.88 -17.93 18.27
CA LEU A 453 -2.70 -18.19 19.11
C LEU A 453 -2.79 -19.54 19.82
N ARG A 454 -3.94 -19.90 20.40
CA ARG A 454 -4.12 -21.22 21.04
C ARG A 454 -3.92 -22.37 20.05
N ARG A 455 -4.54 -22.29 18.87
CA ARG A 455 -4.35 -23.28 17.81
C ARG A 455 -2.90 -23.36 17.33
N LEU A 456 -2.21 -22.22 17.34
CA LEU A 456 -0.80 -22.14 17.00
C LEU A 456 0.06 -22.84 18.08
N GLN A 457 -0.22 -22.59 19.36
CA GLN A 457 0.42 -23.27 20.49
C GLN A 457 0.21 -24.79 20.40
N ASP A 458 -1.01 -25.25 20.12
CA ASP A 458 -1.31 -26.68 19.95
C ASP A 458 -0.47 -27.33 18.83
N GLN A 459 -0.11 -26.58 17.76
CA GLN A 459 0.79 -27.09 16.73
C GLN A 459 2.24 -27.16 17.20
N LEU A 460 2.70 -26.16 17.96
CA LEU A 460 4.06 -26.12 18.49
C LEU A 460 4.29 -27.23 19.53
N ASP A 461 3.30 -27.51 20.38
CA ASP A 461 3.41 -28.54 21.42
C ASP A 461 3.45 -29.96 20.82
N LYS A 462 2.71 -30.20 19.72
CA LYS A 462 2.77 -31.49 18.99
C LYS A 462 4.16 -31.78 18.43
N ASP A 463 4.84 -30.76 17.91
CA ASP A 463 6.21 -30.93 17.41
C ASP A 463 7.17 -31.37 18.51
N VAL A 464 7.03 -30.83 19.72
CA VAL A 464 7.87 -31.22 20.87
C VAL A 464 7.61 -32.68 21.24
N ALA A 465 6.34 -33.08 21.33
CA ALA A 465 5.96 -34.46 21.63
C ALA A 465 6.47 -35.46 20.57
N ASP A 466 6.41 -35.10 19.28
CA ASP A 466 6.91 -35.94 18.19
C ASP A 466 8.44 -36.08 18.21
N ILE A 467 9.17 -35.03 18.60
CA ILE A 467 10.64 -35.08 18.81
C ILE A 467 10.99 -35.98 20.01
N GLU A 468 10.26 -35.86 21.12
CA GLU A 468 10.44 -36.69 22.30
C GLU A 468 10.13 -38.18 22.02
N HIS A 469 9.10 -38.47 21.23
CA HIS A 469 8.77 -39.84 20.80
C HIS A 469 9.75 -40.39 19.74
N CYS A 470 10.40 -39.54 18.94
CA CYS A 470 11.41 -39.95 17.97
C CYS A 470 12.76 -40.31 18.62
N ALA A 471 13.01 -39.88 19.88
CA ALA A 471 14.23 -40.20 20.61
C ALA A 471 14.34 -41.70 21.01
N ASP A 472 13.24 -42.46 20.93
CA ASP A 472 13.20 -43.92 21.13
C ASP A 472 13.47 -44.73 19.84
N CYS A 473 13.77 -44.07 18.71
CA CYS A 473 14.28 -44.74 17.52
C CYS A 473 15.79 -44.97 17.65
N THR A 474 16.18 -45.99 18.43
CA THR A 474 17.53 -46.52 18.44
C THR A 474 17.96 -46.83 16.99
N PRO A 475 19.16 -46.42 16.52
CA PRO A 475 19.73 -47.02 15.33
C PRO A 475 19.92 -48.51 15.64
N GLY A 476 19.19 -49.37 14.92
CA GLY A 476 19.44 -50.80 14.97
C GLY A 476 20.92 -51.07 14.66
N MET A 477 21.57 -51.81 15.57
CA MET A 477 22.87 -52.45 15.34
C MET A 477 22.88 -53.30 14.07
#